data_AF-A0A0R3RVI4-F1
#
_entry.id   AF-A0A0R3RVI4-F1
#
_cell.length_a   1.000
_cell.length_b   1.000
_cell.length_c   1.000
_cell.angle_alpha   90.00
_cell.angle_beta   90.00
_cell.angle_gamma   90.00
#
_symmetry.space_group_name_H-M   'P 1'
#
loop_
_entity.id
_entity.type
_entity.pdbx_description
1 polymer ?
#
loop_
_entity_poly.entity_id
_entity_poly.type
_entity_poly.pdbx_seq_one_letter_code
_entity_poly.pdbx_strand_id
1 'polypeptide(L)'
;MHVIMTSPKRKKIERSEDNIEAIISEVLLEDCDLDVTTVLTLRNHLQNSKDNIDQRIIIRLLCEYDAMELEKDKAIFDILCMLERSYQISLRPFFPMVWGKRAKDNYERLRQLGHALHTKLTSDQVLDYLNPKLMWNTLLKSEQTTSIKISGKDSSNHFYDARFILRLLATLIDDGAKINCRKFIDVNGLSLAFAATSFISRSERCVAYLVLRRFLFHLTKLDGDSFPEKCLYIYLLQIFKNSIENPIQRLPHVVAHFFSRVTKLILHPEDPVYQPILSFLLLKPNVDVHNVPEIYKLLLSSSTQHHEKERHWCLHLILDSLIEPNDYNILQKRWDMKTLKSNNEKSRYGVKLLLSLFGSVIADQETKKYILLSLRTILRHRSLANDLYVRQNLHSWIVLTLQNKTVTRWERIFLCQLFVTLVTHIKELHCDKLNTESIEDNWRKTIVYKTCRMLGNKVCDELEKENDNAKSVWLPKLKQLLCENSWAPSLESSRTVKN
;
A
#
# COMPACT_ATOMS: atom_id res chain seq x y z
N MET A 1 -8.71 -44.01 54.84
CA MET A 1 -8.25 -43.58 53.51
C MET A 1 -8.43 -42.09 53.38
N HIS A 2 -7.37 -41.29 53.55
CA HIS A 2 -7.17 -40.07 52.77
C HIS A 2 -5.72 -39.62 52.92
N VAL A 3 -5.09 -39.52 51.76
CA VAL A 3 -3.66 -39.38 51.51
C VAL A 3 -3.21 -37.95 51.84
N ILE A 4 -2.15 -37.85 52.64
CA ILE A 4 -1.35 -36.65 52.84
C ILE A 4 -0.64 -36.37 51.51
N MET A 5 -1.11 -35.38 50.74
CA MET A 5 -0.38 -34.90 49.57
C MET A 5 0.69 -33.90 50.00
N THR A 6 1.93 -34.37 49.94
CA THR A 6 3.15 -33.61 50.09
C THR A 6 3.29 -32.58 48.97
N SER A 7 3.71 -31.38 49.35
CA SER A 7 4.05 -30.29 48.43
C SER A 7 5.24 -30.66 47.54
N PRO A 8 5.20 -30.40 46.21
CA PRO A 8 6.36 -30.62 45.37
C PRO A 8 7.34 -29.44 45.55
N LYS A 9 8.53 -29.78 46.03
CA LYS A 9 9.73 -28.92 46.09
C LYS A 9 9.91 -28.20 44.74
N ARG A 10 10.03 -26.87 44.79
CA ARG A 10 10.52 -26.03 43.69
C ARG A 10 11.85 -26.60 43.19
N LYS A 11 11.83 -27.24 42.01
CA LYS A 11 13.05 -27.51 41.24
C LYS A 11 13.56 -26.18 40.71
N LYS A 12 14.73 -25.77 41.20
CA LYS A 12 15.58 -24.73 40.63
C LYS A 12 15.70 -24.95 39.12
N ILE A 13 15.24 -23.97 38.35
CA ILE A 13 15.50 -23.85 36.91
C ILE A 13 16.91 -23.23 36.82
N GLU A 14 17.94 -24.07 36.92
CA GLU A 14 19.36 -23.66 36.77
C GLU A 14 19.88 -23.97 35.34
N ARG A 15 18.99 -24.14 34.35
CA ARG A 15 19.36 -24.56 32.98
C ARG A 15 19.06 -23.55 31.87
N SER A 16 18.60 -22.35 32.19
CA SER A 16 18.29 -21.30 31.19
C SER A 16 19.20 -20.09 31.22
N GLU A 17 19.93 -19.83 32.30
CA GLU A 17 20.76 -18.62 32.46
C GLU A 17 22.05 -18.70 31.61
N ASP A 18 22.71 -19.87 31.54
CA ASP A 18 23.97 -20.06 30.78
C ASP A 18 23.82 -19.83 29.26
N ASN A 19 22.62 -20.05 28.70
CA ASN A 19 22.37 -19.84 27.27
C ASN A 19 22.10 -18.36 26.95
N ILE A 20 21.70 -17.55 27.96
CA ILE A 20 21.35 -16.14 27.80
C ILE A 20 22.59 -15.26 27.86
N GLU A 21 23.52 -15.52 28.79
CA GLU A 21 24.82 -14.84 28.80
C GLU A 21 25.60 -15.13 27.52
N ALA A 22 25.50 -16.35 26.97
CA ALA A 22 26.08 -16.70 25.68
C ALA A 22 25.46 -15.89 24.51
N ILE A 23 24.13 -15.78 24.44
CA ILE A 23 23.44 -15.00 23.38
C ILE A 23 23.69 -13.50 23.53
N ILE A 24 23.65 -12.96 24.76
CA ILE A 24 23.98 -11.55 25.02
C ILE A 24 25.46 -11.28 24.68
N SER A 25 26.37 -12.21 25.01
CA SER A 25 27.77 -12.11 24.62
C SER A 25 27.96 -12.21 23.10
N GLU A 26 27.18 -13.05 22.41
CA GLU A 26 27.19 -13.18 20.95
C GLU A 26 26.67 -11.92 20.25
N VAL A 27 25.64 -11.26 20.81
CA VAL A 27 25.15 -9.96 20.35
C VAL A 27 26.14 -8.82 20.66
N LEU A 28 26.93 -8.94 21.73
CA LEU A 28 27.96 -7.96 22.11
C LEU A 28 29.29 -8.14 21.36
N LEU A 29 29.50 -9.25 20.63
CA LEU A 29 30.67 -9.43 19.77
C LEU A 29 30.61 -8.44 18.59
N GLU A 30 31.58 -7.54 18.51
CA GLU A 30 31.55 -6.39 17.60
C GLU A 30 31.72 -6.78 16.10
N ASP A 31 32.12 -8.03 15.81
CA ASP A 31 32.59 -8.47 14.49
C ASP A 31 31.65 -9.41 13.68
N CYS A 32 30.50 -9.85 14.24
CA CYS A 32 29.59 -10.79 13.55
C CYS A 32 28.28 -10.12 13.09
N ASP A 33 27.94 -10.18 11.80
CA ASP A 33 26.59 -9.79 11.31
C ASP A 33 25.54 -10.65 12.07
N LEU A 34 24.52 -10.02 12.67
CA LEU A 34 23.52 -10.74 13.46
C LEU A 34 22.60 -11.56 12.55
N ASP A 35 22.54 -12.88 12.78
CA ASP A 35 21.61 -13.76 12.08
C ASP A 35 20.14 -13.51 12.50
N VAL A 36 19.20 -13.78 11.60
CA VAL A 36 17.76 -13.59 11.84
C VAL A 36 17.28 -14.46 13.01
N THR A 37 17.86 -15.65 13.16
CA THR A 37 17.50 -16.60 14.22
C THR A 37 17.85 -16.07 15.61
N THR A 38 19.01 -15.42 15.78
CA THR A 38 19.46 -14.87 17.08
C THR A 38 18.63 -13.66 17.51
N VAL A 39 18.20 -12.82 16.55
CA VAL A 39 17.29 -11.70 16.82
C VAL A 39 15.90 -12.20 17.26
N LEU A 40 15.40 -13.27 16.63
CA LEU A 40 14.12 -13.86 16.97
C LEU A 40 14.14 -14.59 18.32
N THR A 41 15.23 -15.29 18.66
CA THR A 41 15.37 -15.89 19.99
C THR A 41 15.43 -14.80 21.06
N LEU A 42 16.21 -13.73 20.85
CA LEU A 42 16.28 -12.60 21.77
C LEU A 42 14.90 -11.95 21.98
N ARG A 43 14.13 -11.74 20.90
CA ARG A 43 12.74 -11.24 20.99
C ARG A 43 11.87 -12.13 21.88
N ASN A 44 11.89 -13.44 21.66
CA ASN A 44 11.08 -14.39 22.42
C ASN A 44 11.49 -14.45 23.90
N HIS A 45 12.78 -14.29 24.20
CA HIS A 45 13.27 -14.23 25.58
C HIS A 45 12.86 -12.95 26.29
N LEU A 46 12.99 -11.80 25.65
CA LEU A 46 12.54 -10.50 26.21
C LEU A 46 11.02 -10.43 26.41
N GLN A 47 10.26 -11.33 25.79
CA GLN A 47 8.84 -11.45 26.07
C GLN A 47 8.57 -12.20 27.39
N ASN A 48 9.52 -13.01 27.85
CA ASN A 48 9.35 -13.96 28.95
C ASN A 48 10.17 -13.60 30.21
N SER A 49 11.29 -12.89 30.11
CA SER A 49 12.11 -12.47 31.26
C SER A 49 12.14 -10.95 31.47
N LYS A 50 12.37 -10.49 32.71
CA LYS A 50 12.46 -9.06 33.07
C LYS A 50 13.89 -8.70 33.51
N ASP A 51 14.87 -9.04 32.68
CA ASP A 51 16.27 -8.78 33.00
C ASP A 51 16.67 -7.34 32.63
N ASN A 52 17.69 -6.82 33.32
CA ASN A 52 18.18 -5.46 33.10
C ASN A 52 19.10 -5.44 31.86
N ILE A 53 18.70 -4.71 30.82
CA ILE A 53 19.35 -4.77 29.51
C ILE A 53 20.30 -3.58 29.37
N ASP A 54 21.56 -3.86 29.02
CA ASP A 54 22.59 -2.84 28.81
C ASP A 54 22.29 -2.01 27.55
N GLN A 55 22.58 -0.70 27.61
CA GLN A 55 22.47 0.24 26.50
C GLN A 55 23.31 -0.18 25.28
N ARG A 56 24.35 -1.00 25.48
CA ARG A 56 25.18 -1.57 24.42
C ARG A 56 24.39 -2.42 23.42
N ILE A 57 23.40 -3.17 23.90
CA ILE A 57 22.55 -4.01 23.06
C ILE A 57 21.70 -3.14 22.13
N ILE A 58 21.20 -2.00 22.63
CA ILE A 58 20.41 -1.04 21.84
C ILE A 58 21.25 -0.45 20.71
N ILE A 59 22.50 -0.06 20.99
CA ILE A 59 23.41 0.48 19.98
C ILE A 59 23.69 -0.56 18.90
N ARG A 60 23.97 -1.81 19.27
CA ARG A 60 24.20 -2.90 18.29
C ARG A 60 22.97 -3.12 17.41
N LEU A 61 21.79 -3.21 18.03
CA LEU A 61 20.53 -3.39 17.30
C LEU A 61 20.28 -2.25 16.30
N LEU A 62 20.57 -1.00 16.67
CA LEU A 62 20.42 0.15 15.77
C LEU A 62 21.45 0.15 14.61
N CYS A 63 22.68 -0.32 14.85
CA CYS A 63 23.70 -0.46 13.81
C CYS A 63 23.36 -1.55 12.77
N GLU A 64 22.72 -2.64 13.22
CA GLU A 64 22.31 -3.76 12.37
C GLU A 64 20.95 -3.56 11.69
N TYR A 65 20.19 -2.56 12.12
CA TYR A 65 18.88 -2.24 11.60
C TYR A 65 19.01 -1.43 10.30
N ASP A 66 18.48 -1.93 9.19
CA ASP A 66 18.49 -1.20 7.91
C ASP A 66 17.23 -0.36 7.68
N ALA A 67 16.35 -0.31 8.69
CA ALA A 67 15.02 0.31 8.65
C ALA A 67 14.13 -0.23 7.54
N MET A 68 14.33 -1.47 7.09
CA MET A 68 13.56 -2.08 6.02
C MET A 68 12.43 -2.96 6.54
N GLU A 69 11.58 -3.42 5.63
CA GLU A 69 10.45 -4.32 5.92
C GLU A 69 10.87 -5.80 6.03
N LEU A 70 12.17 -6.08 6.16
CA LEU A 70 12.74 -7.43 6.31
C LEU A 70 12.34 -8.04 7.66
N GLU A 71 12.30 -9.37 7.76
CA GLU A 71 11.91 -10.07 9.00
C GLU A 71 12.86 -9.73 10.16
N LYS A 72 14.17 -9.65 9.89
CA LYS A 72 15.20 -9.18 10.83
C LYS A 72 14.83 -7.82 11.41
N ASP A 73 14.57 -6.86 10.53
CA ASP A 73 14.28 -5.48 10.89
C ASP A 73 12.94 -5.36 11.65
N LYS A 74 11.90 -6.09 11.26
CA LYS A 74 10.64 -6.14 12.01
C LYS A 74 10.86 -6.65 13.43
N ALA A 75 11.68 -7.69 13.61
CA ALA A 75 12.01 -8.22 14.92
C ALA A 75 12.82 -7.23 15.77
N ILE A 76 13.84 -6.57 15.19
CA ILE A 76 14.61 -5.51 15.86
C ILE A 76 13.67 -4.37 16.30
N PHE A 77 12.79 -3.91 15.41
CA PHE A 77 11.85 -2.84 15.72
C PHE A 77 10.90 -3.22 16.88
N ASP A 78 10.39 -4.45 16.87
CA ASP A 78 9.51 -4.95 17.93
C ASP A 78 10.27 -5.06 19.27
N ILE A 79 11.54 -5.47 19.26
CA ILE A 79 12.42 -5.47 20.44
C ILE A 79 12.58 -4.04 20.99
N LEU A 80 12.91 -3.06 20.14
CA LEU A 80 13.03 -1.65 20.57
C LEU A 80 11.74 -1.13 21.22
N CYS A 81 10.58 -1.50 20.67
CA CYS A 81 9.29 -1.18 21.28
C CYS A 81 9.08 -1.84 22.65
N MET A 82 9.50 -3.10 22.79
CA MET A 82 9.41 -3.82 24.07
C MET A 82 10.31 -3.20 25.12
N LEU A 83 11.54 -2.81 24.76
CA LEU A 83 12.48 -2.12 25.65
C LEU A 83 11.90 -0.80 26.18
N GLU A 84 11.28 -0.01 25.30
CA GLU A 84 10.70 1.27 25.71
C GLU A 84 9.42 1.08 26.55
N ARG A 85 8.52 0.17 26.15
CA ARG A 85 7.19 0.02 26.78
C ARG A 85 7.19 -0.88 28.02
N SER A 86 7.86 -2.03 27.94
CA SER A 86 7.83 -3.06 28.98
C SER A 86 8.93 -2.86 30.02
N TYR A 87 10.12 -2.44 29.58
CA TYR A 87 11.28 -2.23 30.46
C TYR A 87 11.49 -0.76 30.85
N GLN A 88 10.70 0.17 30.30
CA GLN A 88 10.79 1.62 30.57
C GLN A 88 12.18 2.23 30.31
N ILE A 89 12.99 1.61 29.43
CA ILE A 89 14.29 2.15 29.06
C ILE A 89 14.06 3.36 28.16
N SER A 90 14.53 4.53 28.59
CA SER A 90 14.36 5.74 27.80
C SER A 90 15.24 5.67 26.56
N LEU A 91 14.63 5.68 25.38
CA LEU A 91 15.34 5.79 24.10
C LEU A 91 15.72 7.25 23.75
N ARG A 92 15.32 8.20 24.60
CA ARG A 92 15.62 9.63 24.45
C ARG A 92 17.09 9.99 24.24
N PRO A 93 18.06 9.34 24.91
CA PRO A 93 19.48 9.68 24.76
C PRO A 93 20.02 9.41 23.35
N PHE A 94 19.35 8.55 22.57
CA PHE A 94 19.74 8.20 21.21
C PHE A 94 19.08 9.08 20.13
N PHE A 95 18.22 10.05 20.50
CA PHE A 95 17.59 10.93 19.51
C PHE A 95 18.53 12.05 19.03
N PRO A 96 18.52 12.35 17.71
CA PRO A 96 17.76 11.69 16.66
C PRO A 96 18.31 10.30 16.31
N MET A 97 17.41 9.32 16.18
CA MET A 97 17.80 7.92 15.92
C MET A 97 18.28 7.75 14.50
N VAL A 98 19.46 7.17 14.36
CA VAL A 98 20.09 6.84 13.09
C VAL A 98 20.32 5.33 13.03
N TRP A 99 20.33 4.76 11.83
CA TRP A 99 20.35 3.31 11.63
C TRP A 99 21.35 2.89 10.55
N GLY A 100 21.60 1.59 10.50
CA GLY A 100 22.50 0.93 9.56
C GLY A 100 23.98 1.11 9.91
N LYS A 101 24.85 0.52 9.08
CA LYS A 101 26.31 0.52 9.30
C LYS A 101 26.90 1.93 9.42
N ARG A 102 26.31 2.93 8.72
CA ARG A 102 26.70 4.35 8.78
C ARG A 102 26.39 5.00 10.15
N ALA A 103 25.59 4.37 11.00
CA ALA A 103 25.31 4.88 12.35
C ALA A 103 26.38 4.49 13.38
N LYS A 104 27.23 3.49 13.08
CA LYS A 104 28.22 2.92 13.99
C LYS A 104 29.15 3.99 14.57
N ASP A 105 29.78 4.79 13.71
CA ASP A 105 30.69 5.88 14.11
C ASP A 105 30.02 6.91 15.04
N ASN A 106 28.74 7.21 14.80
CA ASN A 106 28.00 8.19 15.60
C ASN A 106 27.75 7.65 17.02
N TYR A 107 27.32 6.39 17.14
CA TYR A 107 27.08 5.77 18.43
C TYR A 107 28.36 5.42 19.18
N GLU A 108 29.46 5.10 18.48
CA GLU A 108 30.78 4.95 19.09
C GLU A 108 31.27 6.27 19.69
N ARG A 109 31.12 7.39 18.97
CA ARG A 109 31.42 8.71 19.52
C ARG A 109 30.52 9.06 20.70
N LEU A 110 29.23 8.70 20.65
CA LEU A 110 28.31 8.89 21.77
C LEU A 110 28.77 8.11 23.01
N ARG A 111 29.27 6.89 22.82
CA ARG A 111 29.84 6.04 23.88
C ARG A 111 31.12 6.63 24.46
N GLN A 112 32.03 7.12 23.62
CA GLN A 112 33.32 7.67 24.05
C GLN A 112 33.21 9.03 24.74
N LEU A 113 32.37 9.93 24.21
CA LEU A 113 32.25 11.32 24.67
C LEU A 113 31.15 11.50 25.73
N GLY A 114 30.23 10.54 25.83
CA GLY A 114 29.04 10.65 26.67
C GLY A 114 28.02 11.69 26.18
N HIS A 115 26.86 11.76 26.84
CA HIS A 115 25.74 12.60 26.38
C HIS A 115 26.00 14.10 26.40
N ALA A 116 26.92 14.57 27.24
CA ALA A 116 27.18 16.00 27.43
C ALA A 116 28.11 16.59 26.35
N LEU A 117 29.06 15.80 25.83
CA LEU A 117 30.06 16.25 24.86
C LEU A 117 29.76 15.76 23.44
N HIS A 118 28.90 14.77 23.27
CA HIS A 118 28.50 14.28 21.95
C HIS A 118 27.69 15.34 21.20
N THR A 119 28.16 15.68 19.99
CA THR A 119 27.43 16.56 19.09
C THR A 119 26.32 15.76 18.41
N LYS A 120 25.07 16.04 18.79
CA LYS A 120 23.90 15.43 18.16
C LYS A 120 23.85 15.78 16.67
N LEU A 121 23.48 14.79 15.86
CA LEU A 121 23.25 15.00 14.44
C LEU A 121 22.12 16.01 14.22
N THR A 122 22.30 16.88 13.25
CA THR A 122 21.25 17.83 12.83
C THR A 122 20.16 17.09 12.07
N SER A 123 18.95 17.66 12.00
CA SER A 123 17.84 17.07 11.22
C SER A 123 18.25 16.80 9.78
N ASP A 124 19.03 17.70 9.19
CA ASP A 124 19.44 17.63 7.81
C ASP A 124 20.39 16.46 7.57
N GLN A 125 21.31 16.20 8.50
CA GLN A 125 22.21 15.04 8.44
C GLN A 125 21.44 13.72 8.58
N VAL A 126 20.37 13.68 9.36
CA VAL A 126 19.53 12.48 9.51
C VAL A 126 18.70 12.25 8.26
N LEU A 127 18.18 13.31 7.64
CA LEU A 127 17.48 13.22 6.35
C LEU A 127 18.37 12.64 5.23
N ASP A 128 19.70 12.79 5.30
CA ASP A 128 20.64 12.20 4.34
C ASP A 128 20.76 10.66 4.44
N TYR A 129 20.19 10.03 5.48
CA TYR A 129 20.09 8.57 5.55
C TYR A 129 18.91 8.02 4.74
N LEU A 130 17.94 8.87 4.39
CA LEU A 130 16.75 8.47 3.67
C LEU A 130 16.97 8.59 2.17
N ASN A 131 16.69 7.51 1.44
CA ASN A 131 16.69 7.54 -0.02
C ASN A 131 15.31 7.98 -0.54
N PRO A 132 15.21 9.09 -1.30
CA PRO A 132 13.93 9.60 -1.81
C PRO A 132 13.18 8.58 -2.68
N LYS A 133 13.90 7.75 -3.46
CA LYS A 133 13.29 6.72 -4.32
C LYS A 133 12.69 5.59 -3.49
N LEU A 134 13.40 5.13 -2.46
CA LEU A 134 12.89 4.10 -1.56
C LEU A 134 11.71 4.62 -0.74
N MET A 135 11.73 5.88 -0.29
CA MET A 135 10.60 6.53 0.37
C MET A 135 9.34 6.55 -0.51
N TRP A 136 9.51 6.88 -1.79
CA TRP A 136 8.41 6.83 -2.77
C TRP A 136 7.89 5.41 -3.01
N ASN A 137 8.78 4.42 -3.06
CA ASN A 137 8.38 3.02 -3.20
C ASN A 137 7.63 2.51 -1.96
N THR A 138 8.07 2.87 -0.76
CA THR A 138 7.40 2.55 0.51
C THR A 138 5.99 3.12 0.54
N LEU A 139 5.84 4.36 0.06
CA LEU A 139 4.55 5.02 -0.09
C LEU A 139 3.59 4.21 -0.97
N LEU A 140 4.06 3.77 -2.14
CA LEU A 140 3.24 3.03 -3.11
C LEU A 140 2.95 1.58 -2.68
N LYS A 141 3.75 0.99 -1.77
CA LYS A 141 3.59 -0.39 -1.34
C LYS A 141 2.70 -0.56 -0.10
N SER A 142 2.39 0.49 0.66
CA SER A 142 1.87 0.31 2.02
C SER A 142 0.55 -0.46 2.14
N GLU A 143 -0.12 -0.83 1.05
CA GLU A 143 -0.87 -2.09 0.98
C GLU A 143 -0.89 -2.62 -0.49
N GLN A 144 0.21 -3.23 -0.95
CA GLN A 144 0.30 -4.13 -2.11
C GLN A 144 -0.09 -3.62 -3.52
N THR A 145 0.70 -2.71 -4.11
CA THR A 145 0.84 -2.63 -5.58
C THR A 145 2.28 -2.39 -5.99
N THR A 146 3.11 -3.44 -6.01
CA THR A 146 4.29 -3.54 -6.90
C THR A 146 4.80 -4.99 -6.96
N SER A 147 3.98 -5.86 -7.53
CA SER A 147 4.44 -7.06 -8.24
C SER A 147 4.16 -6.93 -9.74
N ILE A 148 4.09 -5.69 -10.24
CA ILE A 148 4.06 -5.40 -11.66
C ILE A 148 5.50 -5.18 -12.09
N LYS A 149 6.20 -6.27 -12.39
CA LYS A 149 7.47 -6.21 -13.14
C LYS A 149 7.17 -5.60 -14.50
N ILE A 150 7.33 -4.29 -14.64
CA ILE A 150 7.60 -3.68 -15.93
C ILE A 150 8.98 -4.22 -16.32
N SER A 151 9.04 -4.97 -17.40
CA SER A 151 10.28 -5.59 -17.91
C SER A 151 11.43 -4.58 -17.90
N GLY A 152 12.40 -4.80 -17.01
CA GLY A 152 13.56 -3.94 -16.78
C GLY A 152 14.28 -4.42 -15.51
N LYS A 153 15.57 -4.71 -15.63
CA LYS A 153 16.44 -5.37 -14.65
C LYS A 153 16.46 -4.69 -13.27
N ASP A 154 16.59 -5.53 -12.24
CA ASP A 154 17.16 -5.28 -10.92
C ASP A 154 16.54 -4.19 -10.04
N SER A 155 15.57 -4.57 -9.21
CA SER A 155 15.46 -4.00 -7.88
C SER A 155 14.90 -5.06 -6.94
N SER A 156 15.76 -5.63 -6.10
CA SER A 156 15.34 -6.37 -4.92
C SER A 156 14.33 -5.50 -4.17
N ASN A 157 13.18 -6.09 -3.84
CA ASN A 157 11.97 -5.42 -3.37
C ASN A 157 12.13 -4.94 -1.92
N HIS A 158 13.08 -4.01 -1.68
CA HIS A 158 13.37 -3.43 -0.38
C HIS A 158 12.54 -2.16 -0.19
N PHE A 159 11.87 -2.07 0.96
CA PHE A 159 11.02 -0.95 1.35
C PHE A 159 11.35 -0.61 2.79
N TYR A 160 11.19 0.65 3.17
CA TYR A 160 11.37 1.05 4.54
C TYR A 160 10.20 0.58 5.42
N ASP A 161 10.47 0.27 6.70
CA ASP A 161 9.42 0.06 7.70
C ASP A 161 8.75 1.40 8.01
N ALA A 162 7.56 1.61 7.44
CA ALA A 162 6.80 2.84 7.62
C ALA A 162 6.53 3.17 9.09
N ARG A 163 6.44 2.15 9.96
CA ARG A 163 6.21 2.35 11.40
C ARG A 163 7.38 3.13 11.99
N PHE A 164 8.62 2.71 11.71
CA PHE A 164 9.82 3.36 12.19
C PHE A 164 10.01 4.75 11.55
N ILE A 165 9.90 4.83 10.22
CA ILE A 165 10.10 6.09 9.49
C ILE A 165 9.12 7.17 9.93
N LEU A 166 7.82 6.86 10.10
CA LEU A 166 6.86 7.86 10.56
C LEU A 166 7.21 8.42 11.95
N ARG A 167 7.68 7.56 12.86
CA ARG A 167 8.16 7.99 14.18
C ARG A 167 9.41 8.85 14.09
N LEU A 168 10.36 8.48 13.23
CA LEU A 168 11.55 9.28 12.96
C LEU A 168 11.16 10.67 12.42
N LEU A 169 10.29 10.75 11.41
CA LEU A 169 9.85 12.04 10.87
C LEU A 169 9.16 12.88 11.94
N ALA A 170 8.38 12.26 12.84
CA ALA A 170 7.75 12.96 13.95
C ALA A 170 8.76 13.55 14.93
N THR A 171 9.87 12.84 15.24
CA THR A 171 10.92 13.34 16.13
C THR A 171 11.81 14.39 15.48
N LEU A 172 12.05 14.31 14.16
CA LEU A 172 12.80 15.33 13.41
C LEU A 172 12.09 16.68 13.36
N ILE A 173 10.75 16.67 13.39
CA ILE A 173 9.90 17.87 13.31
C ILE A 173 9.37 18.26 14.71
N ASP A 174 10.06 17.88 15.79
CA ASP A 174 9.62 18.21 17.15
C ASP A 174 9.68 19.71 17.45
N ASP A 175 9.00 20.14 18.50
CA ASP A 175 8.90 21.54 18.87
C ASP A 175 10.27 22.08 19.34
N GLY A 176 10.88 22.95 18.53
CA GLY A 176 12.19 23.55 18.81
C GLY A 176 13.34 23.02 17.94
N ALA A 177 13.11 21.96 17.15
CA ALA A 177 14.07 21.52 16.15
C ALA A 177 14.18 22.53 14.98
N LYS A 178 15.40 22.86 14.57
CA LYS A 178 15.64 23.59 13.32
C LYS A 178 15.70 22.57 12.19
N ILE A 179 14.72 22.60 11.29
CA ILE A 179 14.63 21.68 10.15
C ILE A 179 14.62 22.44 8.84
N ASN A 180 15.41 21.98 7.86
CA ASN A 180 15.27 22.42 6.49
C ASN A 180 13.99 21.82 5.88
N CYS A 181 12.97 22.67 5.73
CA CYS A 181 11.66 22.25 5.27
C CYS A 181 11.68 21.74 3.83
N ARG A 182 12.53 22.33 2.96
CA ARG A 182 12.65 21.92 1.56
C ARG A 182 13.28 20.54 1.46
N LYS A 183 14.36 20.28 2.20
CA LYS A 183 15.01 18.96 2.26
C LYS A 183 14.07 17.86 2.76
N PHE A 184 13.23 18.18 3.76
CA PHE A 184 12.21 17.25 4.25
C PHE A 184 11.20 16.84 3.16
N ILE A 185 10.84 17.77 2.29
CA ILE A 185 9.94 17.54 1.15
C ILE A 185 10.67 16.75 0.05
N ASP A 186 11.91 17.12 -0.29
CA ASP A 186 12.72 16.46 -1.34
C ASP A 186 12.92 14.96 -1.06
N VAL A 187 13.05 14.60 0.22
CA VAL A 187 13.17 13.21 0.70
C VAL A 187 11.85 12.44 0.68
N ASN A 188 10.73 13.07 0.27
CA ASN A 188 9.37 12.53 0.31
C ASN A 188 8.84 12.25 1.74
N GLY A 189 9.37 12.94 2.76
CA GLY A 189 8.89 12.81 4.14
C GLY A 189 7.44 13.26 4.29
N LEU A 190 7.09 14.41 3.68
CA LEU A 190 5.73 14.93 3.68
C LEU A 190 4.78 14.05 2.87
N SER A 191 5.25 13.57 1.71
CA SER A 191 4.48 12.66 0.84
C SER A 191 4.11 11.37 1.57
N LEU A 192 5.07 10.76 2.30
CA LEU A 192 4.80 9.57 3.11
C LEU A 192 3.80 9.85 4.23
N ALA A 193 3.88 11.01 4.90
CA ALA A 193 2.93 11.38 5.93
C ALA A 193 1.50 11.50 5.38
N PHE A 194 1.31 12.06 4.16
CA PHE A 194 -0.01 12.07 3.51
C PHE A 194 -0.51 10.65 3.20
N ALA A 195 0.32 9.80 2.59
CA ALA A 195 -0.07 8.42 2.28
C ALA A 195 -0.38 7.60 3.55
N ALA A 196 0.37 7.80 4.64
CA ALA A 196 0.15 7.12 5.90
C ALA A 196 -1.21 7.40 6.56
N THR A 197 -1.94 8.42 6.11
CA THR A 197 -3.32 8.67 6.55
C THR A 197 -4.34 7.64 6.04
N SER A 198 -4.01 6.86 5.01
CA SER A 198 -4.86 5.77 4.51
C SER A 198 -4.52 4.39 5.10
N PHE A 199 -3.48 4.27 5.94
CA PHE A 199 -3.06 2.96 6.49
C PHE A 199 -4.15 2.34 7.38
N ILE A 200 -4.22 1.00 7.45
CA ILE A 200 -5.18 0.27 8.31
C ILE A 200 -4.93 0.55 9.80
N SER A 201 -3.66 0.63 10.20
CA SER A 201 -3.25 0.80 11.59
C SER A 201 -3.57 2.21 12.12
N ARG A 202 -4.37 2.30 13.19
CA ARG A 202 -4.72 3.59 13.82
C ARG A 202 -3.49 4.31 14.38
N SER A 203 -2.51 3.58 14.92
CA SER A 203 -1.32 4.16 15.54
C SER A 203 -0.44 4.86 14.51
N GLU A 204 -0.23 4.26 13.34
CA GLU A 204 0.50 4.88 12.22
C GLU A 204 -0.23 6.11 11.69
N ARG A 205 -1.55 6.04 11.53
CA ARG A 205 -2.36 7.21 11.16
C ARG A 205 -2.21 8.34 12.17
N CYS A 206 -2.24 8.06 13.48
CA CYS A 206 -2.03 9.08 14.51
C CYS A 206 -0.69 9.80 14.31
N VAL A 207 0.40 9.04 14.09
CA VAL A 207 1.74 9.61 13.88
C VAL A 207 1.79 10.40 12.57
N ALA A 208 1.15 9.92 11.51
CA ALA A 208 1.04 10.64 10.25
C ALA A 208 0.37 12.01 10.41
N TYR A 209 -0.80 12.07 11.07
CA TYR A 209 -1.48 13.33 11.38
C TYR A 209 -0.64 14.23 12.29
N LEU A 210 0.12 13.66 13.23
CA LEU A 210 1.04 14.41 14.08
C LEU A 210 2.17 15.05 13.25
N VAL A 211 2.78 14.31 12.32
CA VAL A 211 3.81 14.82 11.40
C VAL A 211 3.24 15.98 10.58
N LEU A 212 2.06 15.81 9.96
CA LEU A 212 1.42 16.86 9.17
C LEU A 212 1.12 18.12 9.99
N ARG A 213 0.60 17.94 11.21
CA ARG A 213 0.32 19.06 12.13
C ARG A 213 1.60 19.80 12.53
N ARG A 214 2.65 19.06 12.92
CA ARG A 214 3.94 19.64 13.32
C ARG A 214 4.60 20.36 12.15
N PHE A 215 4.58 19.77 10.96
CA PHE A 215 5.14 20.39 9.76
C PHE A 215 4.41 21.70 9.40
N LEU A 216 3.07 21.72 9.45
CA LEU A 216 2.30 22.95 9.28
C LEU A 216 2.70 24.02 10.30
N PHE A 217 2.85 23.64 11.58
CA PHE A 217 3.26 24.56 12.62
C PHE A 217 4.66 25.16 12.34
N HIS A 218 5.64 24.35 11.92
CA HIS A 218 6.97 24.83 11.54
C HIS A 218 6.93 25.80 10.36
N LEU A 219 6.13 25.52 9.32
CA LEU A 219 5.98 26.44 8.19
C LEU A 219 5.36 27.79 8.60
N THR A 220 4.47 27.81 9.60
CA THR A 220 3.84 29.05 10.07
C THR A 220 4.68 29.89 11.03
N LYS A 221 5.81 29.38 11.52
CA LYS A 221 6.71 30.16 12.39
C LYS A 221 7.37 31.31 11.62
N LEU A 222 7.45 32.46 12.29
CA LEU A 222 8.05 33.69 11.74
C LEU A 222 9.55 33.54 11.48
N ASP A 223 10.28 32.84 12.38
CA ASP A 223 11.72 32.54 12.24
C ASP A 223 11.98 31.27 11.40
N GLY A 224 10.95 30.75 10.73
CA GLY A 224 11.04 29.51 9.96
C GLY A 224 11.78 29.69 8.64
N ASP A 225 12.36 28.61 8.15
CA ASP A 225 13.04 28.54 6.85
C ASP A 225 12.16 29.13 5.73
N SER A 226 12.77 29.95 4.87
CA SER A 226 12.06 30.70 3.83
C SER A 226 12.48 30.19 2.47
N PHE A 227 11.54 29.52 1.80
CA PHE A 227 11.72 28.99 0.45
C PHE A 227 10.51 29.37 -0.42
N PRO A 228 10.67 29.47 -1.76
CA PRO A 228 9.66 30.04 -2.65
C PRO A 228 8.27 29.40 -2.55
N GLU A 229 8.22 28.08 -2.38
CA GLU A 229 7.00 27.27 -2.41
C GLU A 229 6.29 27.20 -1.04
N LYS A 230 6.83 27.84 0.00
CA LYS A 230 6.32 27.78 1.39
C LYS A 230 4.83 28.05 1.50
N CYS A 231 4.33 29.11 0.86
CA CYS A 231 2.92 29.48 0.88
C CYS A 231 2.02 28.40 0.26
N LEU A 232 2.47 27.71 -0.79
CA LEU A 232 1.73 26.63 -1.43
C LEU A 232 1.61 25.41 -0.51
N TYR A 233 2.66 25.08 0.25
CA TYR A 233 2.59 23.98 1.22
C TYR A 233 1.69 24.30 2.42
N ILE A 234 1.73 25.53 2.92
CA ILE A 234 0.80 25.99 3.96
C ILE A 234 -0.64 25.84 3.45
N TYR A 235 -0.90 26.29 2.22
CA TYR A 235 -2.21 26.17 1.59
C TYR A 235 -2.65 24.70 1.42
N LEU A 236 -1.78 23.83 0.91
CA LEU A 236 -2.04 22.40 0.72
C LEU A 236 -2.43 21.72 2.05
N LEU A 237 -1.66 21.97 3.11
CA LEU A 237 -1.91 21.43 4.44
C LEU A 237 -3.20 21.97 5.05
N GLN A 238 -3.53 23.23 4.78
CA GLN A 238 -4.75 23.85 5.28
C GLN A 238 -5.99 23.30 4.56
N ILE A 239 -5.96 23.14 3.24
CA ILE A 239 -7.03 22.45 2.49
C ILE A 239 -7.21 21.02 3.01
N PHE A 240 -6.11 20.29 3.17
CA PHE A 240 -6.14 18.93 3.69
C PHE A 240 -6.80 18.87 5.07
N LYS A 241 -6.39 19.77 5.98
CA LYS A 241 -6.99 19.92 7.31
C LYS A 241 -8.50 20.21 7.23
N ASN A 242 -8.92 21.11 6.35
CA ASN A 242 -10.33 21.46 6.15
C ASN A 242 -11.15 20.33 5.50
N SER A 243 -10.49 19.37 4.84
CA SER A 243 -11.12 18.22 4.18
C SER A 243 -11.39 17.06 5.15
N ILE A 244 -10.87 17.15 6.38
CA ILE A 244 -11.01 16.09 7.38
C ILE A 244 -12.25 16.32 8.23
N GLU A 245 -13.17 15.36 8.21
CA GLU A 245 -14.42 15.44 8.99
C GLU A 245 -14.24 14.87 10.40
N ASN A 246 -13.55 13.73 10.52
CA ASN A 246 -13.37 13.02 11.80
C ASN A 246 -11.89 12.95 12.22
N PRO A 247 -11.60 13.04 13.53
CA PRO A 247 -10.22 12.98 14.02
C PRO A 247 -9.59 11.61 13.74
N ILE A 248 -8.40 11.61 13.14
CA ILE A 248 -7.65 10.39 12.79
C ILE A 248 -8.46 9.48 11.85
N GLN A 249 -9.31 10.06 11.01
CA GLN A 249 -10.05 9.30 10.01
C GLN A 249 -9.09 8.62 9.03
N ARG A 250 -9.48 7.42 8.60
CA ARG A 250 -8.78 6.73 7.52
C ARG A 250 -9.27 7.31 6.20
N LEU A 251 -8.37 7.90 5.42
CA LEU A 251 -8.69 8.41 4.10
C LEU A 251 -8.66 7.28 3.06
N PRO A 252 -9.46 7.37 1.98
CA PRO A 252 -9.25 6.51 0.82
C PRO A 252 -7.85 6.69 0.22
N HIS A 253 -7.27 5.61 -0.29
CA HIS A 253 -5.91 5.63 -0.84
C HIS A 253 -5.77 6.66 -1.97
N VAL A 254 -6.81 6.82 -2.80
CA VAL A 254 -6.80 7.76 -3.93
C VAL A 254 -6.63 9.21 -3.48
N VAL A 255 -7.23 9.57 -2.34
CA VAL A 255 -7.14 10.93 -1.79
C VAL A 255 -5.78 11.11 -1.12
N ALA A 256 -5.33 10.16 -0.30
CA ALA A 256 -4.03 10.20 0.36
C ALA A 256 -2.88 10.26 -0.65
N HIS A 257 -2.93 9.45 -1.71
CA HIS A 257 -1.95 9.43 -2.79
C HIS A 257 -2.01 10.69 -3.66
N PHE A 258 -3.19 11.30 -3.83
CA PHE A 258 -3.33 12.58 -4.50
C PHE A 258 -2.51 13.66 -3.76
N PHE A 259 -2.74 13.87 -2.47
CA PHE A 259 -1.98 14.88 -1.68
C PHE A 259 -0.47 14.59 -1.65
N SER A 260 -0.10 13.30 -1.57
CA SER A 260 1.30 12.88 -1.69
C SER A 260 1.93 13.29 -3.03
N ARG A 261 1.25 13.06 -4.17
CA ARG A 261 1.75 13.46 -5.49
C ARG A 261 1.80 14.97 -5.66
N VAL A 262 0.78 15.69 -5.17
CA VAL A 262 0.77 17.15 -5.21
C VAL A 262 1.94 17.73 -4.45
N THR A 263 2.33 17.12 -3.33
CA THR A 263 3.50 17.55 -2.55
C THR A 263 4.77 17.60 -3.41
N LYS A 264 4.98 16.59 -4.25
CA LYS A 264 6.11 16.56 -5.19
C LYS A 264 5.90 17.47 -6.39
N LEU A 265 4.67 17.52 -6.91
CA LEU A 265 4.31 18.36 -8.06
C LEU A 265 4.56 19.84 -7.79
N ILE A 266 4.35 20.32 -6.57
CA ILE A 266 4.59 21.72 -6.19
C ILE A 266 6.05 22.15 -6.45
N LEU A 267 7.02 21.22 -6.33
CA LEU A 267 8.44 21.49 -6.62
C LEU A 267 8.76 21.55 -8.12
N HIS A 268 7.84 21.11 -8.98
CA HIS A 268 8.02 20.93 -10.41
C HIS A 268 6.95 21.71 -11.21
N PRO A 269 6.99 23.06 -11.20
CA PRO A 269 6.05 23.89 -11.97
C PRO A 269 6.14 23.69 -13.49
N GLU A 270 7.23 23.09 -13.98
CA GLU A 270 7.41 22.69 -15.39
C GLU A 270 6.52 21.51 -15.81
N ASP A 271 5.98 20.75 -14.85
CA ASP A 271 5.09 19.64 -15.15
C ASP A 271 3.74 20.17 -15.66
N PRO A 272 3.27 19.73 -16.83
CA PRO A 272 2.02 20.23 -17.40
C PRO A 272 0.79 19.99 -16.53
N VAL A 273 0.84 19.01 -15.62
CA VAL A 273 -0.28 18.70 -14.70
C VAL A 273 -0.32 19.67 -13.51
N TYR A 274 0.75 20.45 -13.28
CA TYR A 274 0.83 21.44 -12.21
C TYR A 274 -0.35 22.41 -12.24
N GLN A 275 -0.58 23.05 -13.40
CA GLN A 275 -1.57 24.12 -13.54
C GLN A 275 -3.02 23.62 -13.36
N PRO A 276 -3.45 22.51 -14.00
CA PRO A 276 -4.77 21.93 -13.76
C PRO A 276 -5.04 21.60 -12.29
N ILE A 277 -4.04 21.03 -11.60
CA ILE A 277 -4.16 20.60 -10.19
C ILE A 277 -4.18 21.78 -9.24
N LEU A 278 -3.27 22.75 -9.38
CA LEU A 278 -3.30 23.94 -8.52
C LEU A 278 -4.58 24.74 -8.74
N SER A 279 -5.02 24.88 -10.00
CA SER A 279 -6.31 25.51 -10.29
C SER A 279 -7.45 24.82 -9.55
N PHE A 280 -7.48 23.49 -9.53
CA PHE A 280 -8.48 22.75 -8.78
C PHE A 280 -8.42 23.01 -7.27
N LEU A 281 -7.22 22.97 -6.68
CA LEU A 281 -7.07 23.23 -5.26
C LEU A 281 -7.56 24.62 -4.90
N LEU A 282 -7.28 25.62 -5.74
CA LEU A 282 -7.73 27.00 -5.56
C LEU A 282 -9.24 27.21 -5.72
N LEU A 283 -9.94 26.32 -6.43
CA LEU A 283 -11.39 26.46 -6.68
C LEU A 283 -12.25 26.18 -5.45
N LYS A 284 -11.78 25.35 -4.50
CA LYS A 284 -12.57 24.94 -3.33
C LYS A 284 -11.75 25.00 -2.04
N PRO A 285 -12.34 25.41 -0.91
CA PRO A 285 -11.63 25.50 0.37
C PRO A 285 -11.35 24.12 1.01
N ASN A 286 -11.94 23.05 0.47
CA ASN A 286 -11.76 21.66 0.87
C ASN A 286 -11.86 20.72 -0.36
N VAL A 287 -11.32 19.52 -0.23
CA VAL A 287 -11.41 18.43 -1.20
C VAL A 287 -12.40 17.40 -0.67
N ASP A 288 -13.31 16.93 -1.54
CA ASP A 288 -14.21 15.83 -1.19
C ASP A 288 -13.42 14.52 -1.04
N VAL A 289 -13.27 14.06 0.21
CA VAL A 289 -12.54 12.84 0.55
C VAL A 289 -13.25 11.56 0.09
N HIS A 290 -14.50 11.65 -0.39
CA HIS A 290 -15.29 10.53 -0.85
C HIS A 290 -15.34 10.37 -2.36
N ASN A 291 -14.55 11.14 -3.10
CA ASN A 291 -14.47 11.09 -4.55
C ASN A 291 -13.02 11.14 -5.02
N VAL A 292 -12.76 10.69 -6.25
CA VAL A 292 -11.45 10.83 -6.90
C VAL A 292 -11.26 12.31 -7.28
N PRO A 293 -10.21 13.00 -6.79
CA PRO A 293 -9.99 14.40 -7.11
C PRO A 293 -9.79 14.62 -8.61
N GLU A 294 -10.53 15.57 -9.20
CA GLU A 294 -10.44 16.03 -10.60
C GLU A 294 -10.44 14.95 -11.70
N ILE A 295 -11.03 13.78 -11.43
CA ILE A 295 -10.98 12.65 -12.37
C ILE A 295 -11.45 13.02 -13.78
N TYR A 296 -12.56 13.75 -13.93
CA TYR A 296 -13.11 14.07 -15.25
C TYR A 296 -12.27 15.08 -16.01
N LYS A 297 -11.81 16.14 -15.34
CA LYS A 297 -11.02 17.20 -15.96
C LYS A 297 -9.67 16.67 -16.45
N LEU A 298 -9.05 15.77 -15.70
CA LEU A 298 -7.75 15.20 -16.07
C LEU A 298 -7.90 14.08 -17.10
N LEU A 299 -8.87 13.17 -16.96
CA LEU A 299 -9.06 12.08 -17.95
C LEU A 299 -9.55 12.58 -19.31
N LEU A 300 -10.44 13.59 -19.31
CA LEU A 300 -11.03 14.19 -20.51
C LEU A 300 -10.48 15.60 -20.73
N SER A 301 -9.18 15.77 -20.49
CA SER A 301 -8.53 17.07 -20.60
C SER A 301 -8.75 17.70 -21.98
N SER A 302 -9.12 18.98 -21.97
CA SER A 302 -9.26 19.83 -23.15
C SER A 302 -7.96 20.50 -23.57
N SER A 303 -6.85 20.20 -22.88
CA SER A 303 -5.53 20.76 -23.19
C SER A 303 -5.02 20.29 -24.55
N THR A 304 -4.81 21.21 -25.49
CA THR A 304 -4.38 20.85 -26.86
C THR A 304 -3.00 20.20 -26.89
N GLN A 305 -2.10 20.58 -25.97
CA GLN A 305 -0.71 20.12 -25.96
C GLN A 305 -0.42 19.05 -24.91
N HIS A 306 -1.18 18.98 -23.81
CA HIS A 306 -0.81 18.17 -22.64
C HIS A 306 -1.89 17.21 -22.15
N HIS A 307 -2.98 17.05 -22.90
CA HIS A 307 -4.08 16.14 -22.55
C HIS A 307 -3.64 14.71 -22.24
N GLU A 308 -2.61 14.18 -22.93
CA GLU A 308 -2.10 12.83 -22.67
C GLU A 308 -1.45 12.73 -21.29
N LYS A 309 -0.57 13.67 -20.96
CA LYS A 309 0.16 13.68 -19.69
C LYS A 309 -0.77 13.88 -18.50
N GLU A 310 -1.76 14.77 -18.61
CA GLU A 310 -2.80 14.96 -17.59
C GLU A 310 -3.62 13.69 -17.36
N ARG A 311 -3.98 13.00 -18.46
CA ARG A 311 -4.72 11.73 -18.41
C ARG A 311 -3.89 10.61 -17.79
N HIS A 312 -2.62 10.46 -18.20
CA HIS A 312 -1.71 9.46 -17.65
C HIS A 312 -1.48 9.67 -16.15
N TRP A 313 -1.31 10.92 -15.72
CA TRP A 313 -1.15 11.25 -14.31
C TRP A 313 -2.35 10.79 -13.48
N CYS A 314 -3.58 11.04 -13.97
CA CYS A 314 -4.80 10.60 -13.32
C CYS A 314 -4.95 9.07 -13.31
N LEU A 315 -4.66 8.41 -14.44
CA LEU A 315 -4.71 6.94 -14.53
C LEU A 315 -3.68 6.27 -13.63
N HIS A 316 -2.48 6.84 -13.51
CA HIS A 316 -1.47 6.39 -12.56
C HIS A 316 -1.93 6.54 -11.11
N LEU A 317 -2.55 7.68 -10.77
CA LEU A 317 -3.11 7.89 -9.43
C LEU A 317 -4.18 6.84 -9.12
N ILE A 318 -5.09 6.57 -10.06
CA ILE A 318 -6.13 5.53 -9.89
C ILE A 318 -5.47 4.16 -9.75
N LEU A 319 -4.55 3.79 -10.64
CA LEU A 319 -3.87 2.50 -10.61
C LEU A 319 -3.18 2.25 -9.26
N ASP A 320 -2.41 3.21 -8.79
CA ASP A 320 -1.61 3.08 -7.56
C ASP A 320 -2.45 3.24 -6.29
N SER A 321 -3.74 3.58 -6.39
CA SER A 321 -4.65 3.72 -5.26
C SER A 321 -5.69 2.61 -5.14
N LEU A 322 -5.79 1.72 -6.13
CA LEU A 322 -6.69 0.56 -6.10
C LEU A 322 -6.06 -0.58 -5.30
N ILE A 323 -6.03 -0.38 -3.98
CA ILE A 323 -5.33 -1.23 -3.02
C ILE A 323 -6.31 -2.14 -2.27
N GLU A 324 -7.43 -1.57 -1.80
CA GLU A 324 -8.48 -2.31 -1.09
C GLU A 324 -9.79 -2.32 -1.88
N PRO A 325 -10.70 -3.27 -1.56
CA PRO A 325 -12.04 -3.29 -2.15
C PRO A 325 -12.84 -2.01 -1.92
N ASN A 326 -12.55 -1.25 -0.86
CA ASN A 326 -13.24 0.01 -0.61
C ASN A 326 -12.79 1.13 -1.58
N ASP A 327 -11.55 1.10 -2.07
CA ASP A 327 -11.06 2.10 -3.03
C ASP A 327 -11.81 2.00 -4.36
N TYR A 328 -12.20 0.79 -4.76
CA TYR A 328 -13.12 0.57 -5.88
C TYR A 328 -14.46 1.29 -5.67
N ASN A 329 -15.02 1.26 -4.46
CA ASN A 329 -16.29 1.95 -4.19
C ASN A 329 -16.15 3.46 -4.32
N ILE A 330 -14.99 4.02 -3.93
CA ILE A 330 -14.70 5.45 -4.09
C ILE A 330 -14.55 5.81 -5.57
N LEU A 331 -13.81 5.01 -6.34
CA LEU A 331 -13.70 5.18 -7.79
C LEU A 331 -15.08 5.16 -8.47
N GLN A 332 -15.97 4.28 -8.02
CA GLN A 332 -17.30 4.17 -8.59
C GLN A 332 -18.24 5.30 -8.19
N LYS A 333 -18.04 5.95 -7.04
CA LYS A 333 -19.01 6.88 -6.48
C LYS A 333 -19.03 8.20 -7.26
N ARG A 334 -20.19 8.59 -7.78
CA ARG A 334 -20.48 9.98 -8.15
C ARG A 334 -21.35 10.63 -7.07
N TRP A 335 -20.95 11.82 -6.64
CA TRP A 335 -21.71 12.70 -5.76
C TRP A 335 -22.72 13.49 -6.60
N ASP A 336 -23.93 12.98 -6.77
CA ASP A 336 -25.09 13.83 -7.04
C ASP A 336 -25.84 14.00 -5.72
N MET A 337 -25.38 14.93 -4.88
CA MET A 337 -25.98 15.27 -3.58
C MET A 337 -27.22 16.17 -3.74
N LYS A 338 -28.20 15.70 -4.51
CA LYS A 338 -29.54 16.31 -4.53
C LYS A 338 -30.72 15.35 -4.67
N THR A 339 -30.50 14.03 -4.71
CA THR A 339 -31.61 13.06 -4.77
C THR A 339 -31.58 12.11 -3.58
N LEU A 340 -31.65 12.68 -2.37
CA LEU A 340 -32.07 11.96 -1.17
C LEU A 340 -33.57 11.69 -1.27
N LYS A 341 -33.95 10.42 -1.42
CA LYS A 341 -35.31 9.81 -1.27
C LYS A 341 -35.99 9.20 -2.51
N SER A 342 -35.27 8.76 -3.55
CA SER A 342 -35.83 7.74 -4.45
C SER A 342 -34.88 6.57 -4.63
N ASN A 343 -35.46 5.38 -4.64
CA ASN A 343 -34.79 4.10 -4.49
C ASN A 343 -33.69 3.86 -5.55
N ASN A 344 -32.55 3.34 -5.07
CA ASN A 344 -31.68 2.35 -5.72
C ASN A 344 -30.80 2.64 -6.95
N GLU A 345 -30.64 3.87 -7.45
CA GLU A 345 -29.62 4.13 -8.47
C GLU A 345 -28.59 5.18 -8.05
N LYS A 346 -27.67 4.75 -7.17
CA LYS A 346 -26.36 5.42 -7.04
C LYS A 346 -25.65 5.25 -8.39
N SER A 347 -25.59 6.32 -9.16
CA SER A 347 -24.84 6.42 -10.41
C SER A 347 -23.37 6.05 -10.20
N ARG A 348 -22.99 4.85 -10.64
CA ARG A 348 -21.62 4.30 -10.52
C ARG A 348 -20.95 4.25 -11.89
N TYR A 349 -20.09 5.22 -12.18
CA TYR A 349 -19.54 5.40 -13.54
C TYR A 349 -18.02 5.30 -13.64
N GLY A 350 -17.26 5.19 -12.54
CA GLY A 350 -15.80 5.18 -12.59
C GLY A 350 -15.23 4.13 -13.54
N VAL A 351 -15.61 2.86 -13.37
CA VAL A 351 -15.14 1.80 -14.28
C VAL A 351 -15.74 1.94 -15.68
N LYS A 352 -17.01 2.32 -15.80
CA LYS A 352 -17.63 2.55 -17.12
C LYS A 352 -16.90 3.63 -17.91
N LEU A 353 -16.42 4.68 -17.25
CA LEU A 353 -15.61 5.74 -17.83
C LEU A 353 -14.26 5.20 -18.32
N LEU A 354 -13.60 4.33 -17.55
CA LEU A 354 -12.36 3.69 -17.99
C LEU A 354 -12.60 2.78 -19.21
N LEU A 355 -13.68 1.98 -19.18
CA LEU A 355 -14.04 1.09 -20.29
C LEU A 355 -14.42 1.86 -21.57
N SER A 356 -15.12 2.99 -21.43
CA SER A 356 -15.46 3.85 -22.58
C SER A 356 -14.23 4.58 -23.11
N LEU A 357 -13.35 5.06 -22.22
CA LEU A 357 -12.10 5.71 -22.60
C LEU A 357 -11.21 4.76 -23.41
N PHE A 358 -11.10 3.49 -23.00
CA PHE A 358 -10.30 2.48 -23.73
C PHE A 358 -10.69 2.35 -25.20
N GLY A 359 -12.00 2.38 -25.49
CA GLY A 359 -12.54 2.29 -26.86
C GLY A 359 -12.53 3.61 -27.63
N SER A 360 -12.19 4.72 -26.98
CA SER A 360 -12.20 6.04 -27.60
C SER A 360 -10.96 6.29 -28.47
N VAL A 361 -11.09 7.23 -29.42
CA VAL A 361 -9.97 7.69 -30.27
C VAL A 361 -8.92 8.46 -29.45
N ILE A 362 -9.30 8.97 -28.29
CA ILE A 362 -8.45 9.77 -27.40
C ILE A 362 -7.45 8.88 -26.63
N ALA A 363 -7.71 7.57 -26.53
CA ALA A 363 -6.85 6.66 -25.80
C ALA A 363 -5.64 6.20 -26.61
N ASP A 364 -4.48 6.74 -26.24
CA ASP A 364 -3.16 6.27 -26.65
C ASP A 364 -2.82 4.91 -26.02
N GLN A 365 -1.69 4.32 -26.46
CA GLN A 365 -1.26 3.00 -26.02
C GLN A 365 -0.98 2.93 -24.51
N GLU A 366 -0.44 3.99 -23.91
CA GLU A 366 -0.16 4.00 -22.47
C GLU A 366 -1.46 4.12 -21.67
N THR A 367 -2.41 4.95 -22.12
CA THR A 367 -3.75 5.03 -21.53
C THR A 367 -4.43 3.67 -21.50
N LYS A 368 -4.45 2.95 -22.64
CA LYS A 368 -5.01 1.60 -22.72
C LYS A 368 -4.32 0.64 -21.77
N LYS A 369 -2.98 0.69 -21.70
CA LYS A 369 -2.18 -0.10 -20.76
C LYS A 369 -2.57 0.20 -19.31
N TYR A 370 -2.69 1.46 -18.90
CA TYR A 370 -3.06 1.80 -17.52
C TYR A 370 -4.47 1.34 -17.18
N ILE A 371 -5.44 1.51 -18.08
CA ILE A 371 -6.81 1.01 -17.87
C ILE A 371 -6.82 -0.50 -17.65
N LEU A 372 -6.11 -1.25 -18.49
CA LEU A 372 -6.00 -2.71 -18.35
C LEU A 372 -5.33 -3.10 -17.02
N LEU A 373 -4.26 -2.39 -16.63
CA LEU A 373 -3.60 -2.61 -15.35
C LEU A 373 -4.52 -2.31 -14.16
N SER A 374 -5.34 -1.24 -14.23
CA SER A 374 -6.33 -0.91 -13.20
C SER A 374 -7.42 -1.98 -13.11
N LEU A 375 -7.89 -2.52 -14.24
CA LEU A 375 -8.84 -3.64 -14.23
C LEU A 375 -8.22 -4.90 -13.58
N ARG A 376 -6.93 -5.15 -13.82
CA ARG A 376 -6.22 -6.25 -13.19
C ARG A 376 -6.10 -6.07 -11.67
N THR A 377 -5.81 -4.86 -11.19
CA THR A 377 -5.74 -4.61 -9.73
C THR A 377 -7.11 -4.79 -9.09
N ILE A 378 -8.18 -4.33 -9.73
CA ILE A 378 -9.55 -4.56 -9.25
C ILE A 378 -9.88 -6.07 -9.21
N LEU A 379 -9.58 -6.81 -10.28
CA LEU A 379 -9.86 -8.25 -10.36
C LEU A 379 -9.06 -9.11 -9.40
N ARG A 380 -7.97 -8.59 -8.82
CA ARG A 380 -7.25 -9.27 -7.74
C ARG A 380 -8.13 -9.49 -6.51
N HIS A 381 -9.12 -8.63 -6.29
CA HIS A 381 -10.08 -8.77 -5.20
C HIS A 381 -11.29 -9.57 -5.66
N ARG A 382 -11.38 -10.83 -5.19
CA ARG A 382 -12.50 -11.73 -5.49
C ARG A 382 -13.87 -11.14 -5.19
N SER A 383 -13.99 -10.31 -4.14
CA SER A 383 -15.25 -9.65 -3.74
C SER A 383 -15.81 -8.71 -4.81
N LEU A 384 -14.96 -8.14 -5.68
CA LEU A 384 -15.35 -7.17 -6.70
C LEU A 384 -15.73 -7.83 -8.03
N ALA A 385 -15.33 -9.09 -8.25
CA ALA A 385 -15.58 -9.81 -9.50
C ALA A 385 -17.08 -9.90 -9.84
N ASN A 386 -17.94 -10.09 -8.84
CA ASN A 386 -19.39 -10.13 -9.05
C ASN A 386 -19.96 -8.77 -9.50
N ASP A 387 -19.47 -7.66 -8.95
CA ASP A 387 -19.91 -6.32 -9.36
C ASP A 387 -19.44 -6.00 -10.79
N LEU A 388 -18.20 -6.35 -11.13
CA LEU A 388 -17.67 -6.24 -12.50
C LEU A 388 -18.44 -7.09 -13.51
N TYR A 389 -18.84 -8.29 -13.12
CA TYR A 389 -19.62 -9.18 -13.99
C TYR A 389 -21.03 -8.67 -14.20
N VAL A 390 -21.79 -8.46 -13.12
CA VAL A 390 -23.23 -8.17 -13.18
C VAL A 390 -23.50 -6.71 -13.53
N ARG A 391 -22.80 -5.75 -12.91
CA ARG A 391 -23.12 -4.32 -13.06
C ARG A 391 -22.33 -3.63 -14.15
N GLN A 392 -21.06 -4.02 -14.32
CA GLN A 392 -20.19 -3.40 -15.32
C GLN A 392 -20.18 -4.16 -16.65
N ASN A 393 -20.78 -5.36 -16.72
CA ASN A 393 -20.81 -6.20 -17.92
C ASN A 393 -19.42 -6.44 -18.53
N LEU A 394 -18.39 -6.55 -17.68
CA LEU A 394 -16.99 -6.61 -18.10
C LEU A 394 -16.72 -7.77 -19.07
N HIS A 395 -17.36 -8.92 -18.84
CA HIS A 395 -17.24 -10.11 -19.69
C HIS A 395 -17.67 -9.82 -21.15
N SER A 396 -18.80 -9.14 -21.33
CA SER A 396 -19.32 -8.77 -22.65
C SER A 396 -18.45 -7.70 -23.31
N TRP A 397 -18.00 -6.72 -22.52
CA TRP A 397 -17.08 -5.68 -23.01
C TRP A 397 -15.75 -6.26 -23.50
N ILE A 398 -15.17 -7.24 -22.79
CA ILE A 398 -13.92 -7.90 -23.22
C ILE A 398 -14.11 -8.57 -24.57
N VAL A 399 -15.19 -9.34 -24.76
CA VAL A 399 -15.46 -10.05 -26.02
C VAL A 399 -15.65 -9.07 -27.18
N LEU A 400 -16.43 -8.00 -26.97
CA LEU A 400 -16.62 -6.95 -27.99
C LEU A 400 -15.31 -6.25 -28.35
N THR A 401 -14.46 -6.01 -27.34
CA THR A 401 -13.16 -5.37 -27.54
C THR A 401 -12.21 -6.28 -28.33
N LEU A 402 -12.19 -7.58 -28.06
CA LEU A 402 -11.37 -8.55 -28.81
C LEU A 402 -11.77 -8.66 -30.28
N GLN A 403 -13.06 -8.49 -30.60
CA GLN A 403 -13.55 -8.50 -31.98
C GLN A 403 -13.10 -7.27 -32.78
N ASN A 404 -12.70 -6.18 -32.11
CA ASN A 404 -12.22 -4.99 -32.79
C ASN A 404 -10.82 -5.21 -33.37
N LYS A 405 -10.62 -4.86 -34.65
CA LYS A 405 -9.35 -5.04 -35.36
C LYS A 405 -8.24 -4.10 -34.87
N THR A 406 -8.58 -3.00 -34.20
CA THR A 406 -7.61 -1.98 -33.75
C THR A 406 -6.85 -2.35 -32.48
N VAL A 407 -7.15 -3.49 -31.86
CA VAL A 407 -6.52 -3.93 -30.61
C VAL A 407 -5.19 -4.62 -30.89
N THR A 408 -4.15 -4.19 -30.19
CA THR A 408 -2.80 -4.72 -30.32
C THR A 408 -2.69 -6.15 -29.78
N ARG A 409 -1.69 -6.90 -30.24
CA ARG A 409 -1.41 -8.27 -29.80
C ARG A 409 -1.28 -8.38 -28.27
N TRP A 410 -0.55 -7.46 -27.64
CA TRP A 410 -0.37 -7.46 -26.19
C TRP A 410 -1.68 -7.23 -25.45
N GLU A 411 -2.51 -6.28 -25.91
CA GLU A 411 -3.83 -6.00 -25.33
C GLU A 411 -4.76 -7.22 -25.44
N ARG A 412 -4.74 -7.94 -26.57
CA ARG A 412 -5.54 -9.17 -26.75
C ARG A 412 -5.19 -10.23 -25.71
N ILE A 413 -3.89 -10.52 -25.54
CA ILE A 413 -3.42 -11.50 -24.56
C ILE A 413 -3.81 -11.06 -23.14
N PHE A 414 -3.66 -9.77 -22.83
CA PHE A 414 -3.99 -9.23 -21.52
C PHE A 414 -5.50 -9.29 -21.24
N LEU A 415 -6.34 -8.96 -22.22
CA LEU A 415 -7.80 -9.07 -22.14
C LEU A 415 -8.23 -10.53 -21.92
N CYS A 416 -7.58 -11.49 -22.59
CA CYS A 416 -7.83 -12.91 -22.36
C CYS A 416 -7.47 -13.32 -20.93
N GLN A 417 -6.32 -12.87 -20.42
CA GLN A 417 -5.94 -13.09 -19.02
C GLN A 417 -6.99 -12.52 -18.06
N LEU A 418 -7.46 -11.29 -18.26
CA LEU A 418 -8.51 -10.67 -17.44
C LEU A 418 -9.81 -11.47 -17.50
N PHE A 419 -10.19 -11.95 -18.68
CA PHE A 419 -11.39 -12.77 -18.87
C PHE A 419 -11.28 -14.09 -18.09
N VAL A 420 -10.14 -14.78 -18.19
CA VAL A 420 -9.88 -16.02 -17.43
C VAL A 420 -10.01 -15.74 -15.93
N THR A 421 -9.33 -14.71 -15.41
CA THR A 421 -9.38 -14.34 -13.99
C THR A 421 -10.80 -13.98 -13.53
N LEU A 422 -11.57 -13.27 -14.35
CA LEU A 422 -12.96 -12.94 -14.05
C LEU A 422 -13.81 -14.21 -13.94
N VAL A 423 -13.72 -15.10 -14.93
CA VAL A 423 -14.49 -16.36 -14.96
C VAL A 423 -14.10 -17.28 -13.81
N THR A 424 -12.82 -17.38 -13.46
CA THR A 424 -12.39 -18.19 -12.29
C THR A 424 -13.01 -17.67 -11.00
N HIS A 425 -12.99 -16.36 -10.75
CA HIS A 425 -13.56 -15.80 -9.52
C HIS A 425 -15.09 -15.95 -9.47
N ILE A 426 -15.77 -15.79 -10.59
CA ILE A 426 -17.23 -16.02 -10.67
C ILE A 426 -17.54 -17.49 -10.39
N LYS A 427 -16.82 -18.41 -11.03
CA LYS A 427 -16.97 -19.84 -10.81
C LYS A 427 -16.82 -20.18 -9.33
N GLU A 428 -15.74 -19.74 -8.69
CA GLU A 428 -15.51 -19.93 -7.26
C GLU A 428 -16.67 -19.35 -6.42
N LEU A 429 -17.16 -18.13 -6.72
CA LEU A 429 -18.28 -17.50 -5.99
C LEU A 429 -19.60 -18.28 -6.11
N HIS A 430 -19.83 -18.96 -7.23
CA HIS A 430 -21.03 -19.77 -7.45
C HIS A 430 -20.87 -21.23 -6.96
N CYS A 431 -19.63 -21.76 -6.93
CA CYS A 431 -19.30 -23.07 -6.37
C CYS A 431 -19.25 -23.05 -4.83
N ASP A 432 -18.71 -22.00 -4.19
CA ASP A 432 -18.59 -21.91 -2.72
C ASP A 432 -19.94 -21.69 -2.00
N LYS A 433 -20.98 -21.25 -2.72
CA LYS A 433 -22.36 -21.21 -2.20
C LYS A 433 -22.93 -22.64 -2.18
N LEU A 434 -22.44 -23.45 -1.25
CA LEU A 434 -22.81 -24.86 -1.07
C LEU A 434 -24.09 -25.09 -0.24
N ASN A 435 -24.68 -24.07 0.41
CA ASN A 435 -25.75 -24.31 1.40
C ASN A 435 -27.05 -23.50 1.21
N THR A 436 -27.37 -23.04 0.01
CA THR A 436 -28.68 -22.42 -0.28
C THR A 436 -29.28 -23.03 -1.54
N GLU A 437 -29.97 -24.16 -1.37
CA GLU A 437 -30.75 -24.84 -2.40
C GLU A 437 -32.05 -24.09 -2.70
N SER A 438 -31.95 -22.83 -3.11
CA SER A 438 -33.09 -22.15 -3.71
C SER A 438 -33.12 -22.46 -5.22
N ILE A 439 -34.30 -22.76 -5.77
CA ILE A 439 -34.50 -22.91 -7.22
C ILE A 439 -33.97 -21.67 -7.96
N GLU A 440 -34.05 -20.50 -7.30
CA GLU A 440 -33.55 -19.25 -7.84
C GLU A 440 -32.05 -19.19 -8.05
N ASP A 441 -31.28 -19.69 -7.10
CA ASP A 441 -29.83 -19.70 -7.20
C ASP A 441 -29.35 -20.72 -8.24
N ASN A 442 -30.09 -21.82 -8.44
CA ASN A 442 -29.74 -22.81 -9.44
C ASN A 442 -29.93 -22.30 -10.89
N TRP A 443 -31.01 -21.56 -11.18
CA TRP A 443 -31.16 -20.95 -12.51
C TRP A 443 -30.12 -19.87 -12.76
N ARG A 444 -29.77 -19.07 -11.74
CA ARG A 444 -28.72 -18.04 -11.86
C ARG A 444 -27.37 -18.67 -12.18
N LYS A 445 -26.98 -19.73 -11.47
CA LYS A 445 -25.77 -20.51 -11.75
C LYS A 445 -25.77 -21.03 -13.20
N THR A 446 -26.90 -21.57 -13.64
CA THR A 446 -27.05 -22.10 -15.02
C THR A 446 -26.91 -21.00 -16.08
N ILE A 447 -27.51 -19.83 -15.88
CA ILE A 447 -27.40 -18.70 -16.82
C ILE A 447 -25.98 -18.17 -16.89
N VAL A 448 -25.34 -17.97 -15.73
CA VAL A 448 -23.95 -17.51 -15.65
C VAL A 448 -23.02 -18.48 -16.36
N TYR A 449 -23.17 -19.79 -16.10
CA TYR A 449 -22.40 -20.83 -16.79
C TYR A 449 -22.58 -20.78 -18.31
N LYS A 450 -23.83 -20.79 -18.79
CA LYS A 450 -24.12 -20.74 -20.24
C LYS A 450 -23.57 -19.48 -20.89
N THR A 451 -23.66 -18.34 -20.20
CA THR A 451 -23.12 -17.05 -20.68
C THR A 451 -21.60 -17.08 -20.76
N CYS A 452 -20.92 -17.55 -19.70
CA CYS A 452 -19.48 -17.73 -19.69
C CYS A 452 -19.02 -18.73 -20.76
N ARG A 453 -19.77 -19.81 -21.00
CA ARG A 453 -19.48 -20.78 -22.07
C ARG A 453 -19.61 -20.15 -23.46
N MET A 454 -20.72 -19.47 -23.73
CA MET A 454 -20.98 -18.84 -25.03
C MET A 454 -19.95 -17.76 -25.35
N LEU A 455 -19.64 -16.89 -24.39
CA LEU A 455 -18.64 -15.83 -24.57
C LEU A 455 -17.21 -16.36 -24.54
N GLY A 456 -16.93 -17.36 -23.69
CA GLY A 456 -15.64 -18.04 -23.64
C GLY A 456 -15.30 -18.73 -24.95
N ASN A 457 -16.27 -19.35 -25.62
CA ASN A 457 -16.07 -19.90 -26.97
C ASN A 457 -15.69 -18.82 -27.98
N LYS A 458 -16.36 -17.65 -27.95
CA LYS A 458 -15.97 -16.52 -28.83
C LYS A 458 -14.56 -16.02 -28.54
N VAL A 459 -14.13 -15.99 -27.28
CA VAL A 459 -12.75 -15.65 -26.91
C VAL A 459 -11.77 -16.69 -27.44
N CYS A 460 -12.12 -17.99 -27.35
CA CYS A 460 -11.33 -19.07 -27.95
C CYS A 460 -11.22 -18.91 -29.47
N ASP A 461 -12.31 -18.61 -30.17
CA ASP A 461 -12.31 -18.42 -31.62
C ASP A 461 -11.38 -17.26 -32.05
N GLU A 462 -11.36 -16.16 -31.30
CA GLU A 462 -10.44 -15.05 -31.56
C GLU A 462 -8.97 -15.42 -31.25
N LEU A 463 -8.72 -16.25 -30.24
CA LEU A 463 -7.37 -16.77 -29.94
C LEU A 463 -6.89 -17.81 -30.96
N GLU A 464 -7.80 -18.59 -31.56
CA GLU A 464 -7.44 -19.62 -32.53
C GLU A 464 -6.96 -19.03 -33.86
N LYS A 465 -7.43 -17.83 -34.21
CA LYS A 465 -6.99 -17.05 -35.38
C LYS A 465 -5.53 -16.57 -35.29
N GLU A 466 -4.94 -16.53 -34.09
CA GLU A 466 -3.56 -16.08 -33.88
C GLU A 466 -2.60 -17.28 -33.69
N ASN A 467 -1.45 -17.25 -34.37
CA ASN A 467 -0.43 -18.30 -34.31
C ASN A 467 0.64 -17.98 -33.26
N ASP A 468 0.30 -18.17 -31.98
CA ASP A 468 1.04 -17.57 -30.87
C ASP A 468 1.35 -18.48 -29.68
N ASN A 469 2.45 -18.20 -28.95
CA ASN A 469 2.74 -18.83 -27.65
C ASN A 469 1.68 -18.54 -26.58
N ALA A 470 0.90 -17.46 -26.71
CA ALA A 470 -0.23 -17.18 -25.83
C ALA A 470 -1.38 -18.18 -26.03
N LYS A 471 -1.54 -18.73 -27.25
CA LYS A 471 -2.49 -19.80 -27.57
C LYS A 471 -2.18 -21.03 -26.74
N SER A 472 -0.92 -21.46 -26.68
CA SER A 472 -0.54 -22.65 -25.90
C SER A 472 -0.74 -22.49 -24.38
N VAL A 473 -0.70 -21.26 -23.86
CA VAL A 473 -0.86 -21.00 -22.41
C VAL A 473 -2.32 -20.82 -22.00
N TRP A 474 -3.09 -20.02 -22.72
CA TRP A 474 -4.42 -19.60 -22.28
C TRP A 474 -5.55 -20.45 -22.85
N LEU A 475 -5.38 -20.99 -24.06
CA LEU A 475 -6.42 -21.80 -24.71
C LEU A 475 -6.72 -23.11 -23.95
N PRO A 476 -5.72 -23.86 -23.43
CA PRO A 476 -6.00 -25.02 -22.58
C PRO A 476 -6.71 -24.64 -21.27
N LYS A 477 -6.28 -23.54 -20.64
CA LYS A 477 -6.90 -23.05 -19.39
C LYS A 477 -8.35 -22.64 -19.59
N LEU A 478 -8.65 -21.91 -20.67
CA LEU A 478 -10.01 -21.55 -21.06
C LEU A 478 -10.85 -22.79 -21.34
N LYS A 479 -10.38 -23.72 -22.18
CA LYS A 479 -11.11 -24.95 -22.49
C LYS A 479 -11.40 -25.76 -21.22
N GLN A 480 -10.45 -25.88 -20.30
CA GLN A 480 -10.65 -26.54 -19.00
C GLN A 480 -11.69 -25.84 -18.13
N LEU A 481 -11.68 -24.51 -18.08
CA LEU A 481 -12.64 -23.72 -17.29
C LEU A 481 -14.06 -23.73 -17.86
N LEU A 482 -14.21 -23.95 -19.17
CA LEU A 482 -15.51 -23.95 -19.85
C LEU A 482 -16.17 -25.35 -19.85
N CYS A 483 -15.44 -26.42 -19.50
CA CYS A 483 -15.98 -27.77 -19.35
C CYS A 483 -17.08 -27.84 -18.28
N GLU A 484 -18.21 -28.48 -18.61
CA GLU A 484 -19.39 -28.67 -17.73
C GLU A 484 -19.02 -29.30 -16.39
N ASN A 485 -18.19 -30.35 -16.42
CA ASN A 485 -17.72 -31.06 -15.22
C ASN A 485 -16.97 -30.16 -14.24
N SER A 486 -16.42 -29.04 -14.71
CA SER A 486 -15.66 -28.14 -13.86
C SER A 486 -16.57 -27.23 -13.01
N TRP A 487 -17.82 -26.98 -13.42
CA TRP A 487 -18.79 -26.14 -12.69
C TRP A 487 -19.78 -26.94 -11.84
N ALA A 488 -19.73 -28.27 -11.92
CA ALA A 488 -20.47 -29.15 -11.02
C ALA A 488 -19.88 -29.06 -9.60
N PRO A 489 -20.70 -29.12 -8.54
CA PRO A 489 -20.18 -29.27 -7.18
C PRO A 489 -19.35 -30.57 -7.13
N SER A 490 -18.13 -30.49 -6.61
CA SER A 490 -17.29 -31.67 -6.40
C SER A 490 -18.01 -32.64 -5.46
N LEU A 491 -18.49 -33.76 -6.01
CA LEU A 491 -19.12 -34.86 -5.27
C LEU A 491 -18.15 -35.63 -4.34
N GLU A 492 -16.90 -35.18 -4.20
CA GLU A 492 -15.85 -35.92 -3.47
C GLU A 492 -15.77 -35.59 -1.97
N SER A 493 -16.48 -34.57 -1.45
CA SER A 493 -16.51 -34.31 0.00
C SER A 493 -17.63 -35.04 0.75
N SER A 494 -18.48 -35.83 0.07
CA SER A 494 -19.61 -36.55 0.69
C SER A 494 -19.36 -38.04 0.94
N ARG A 495 -18.15 -38.56 0.68
CA ARG A 495 -17.81 -39.99 0.89
C ARG A 495 -16.97 -40.31 2.13
N THR A 496 -16.59 -39.33 2.95
CA THR A 496 -15.81 -39.55 4.19
C THR A 496 -16.58 -39.32 5.49
N VAL A 497 -17.93 -39.40 5.45
CA VAL A 497 -18.75 -39.51 6.67
C VAL A 497 -19.89 -40.50 6.41
N LYS A 498 -19.54 -41.77 6.22
CA LYS A 498 -20.39 -42.95 6.45
C LYS A 498 -19.51 -44.19 6.26
N ASN A 499 -18.77 -44.51 7.31
CA ASN A 499 -18.65 -45.85 7.89
C ASN A 499 -17.91 -45.74 9.21
#